data_AF-A0A355T2M2-F1
#
_entry.id   AF-A0A355T2M2-F1
#
_cell.length_a   1.000
_cell.length_b   1.000
_cell.length_c   1.000
_cell.angle_alpha   90.00
_cell.angle_beta   90.00
_cell.angle_gamma   90.00
#
_symmetry.space_group_name_H-M   'P 1'
#
loop_
_entity.id
_entity.type
_entity.pdbx_description
1 polymer ?
#
loop_
_entity_poly.entity_id
_entity_poly.type
_entity_poly.pdbx_seq_one_letter_code
_entity_poly.pdbx_strand_id
1 'polypeptide(L)'
;MGITAFLCIAIGVYPDPIYALLPYEVVYVPYTTTHVVTQLQLLFFSALAFTVLMRTGIYPTELKSVNLDFDWTYRKLGPALIKGVRSLISSVWGALIGAGLRGVNFGIAALERAHGADGLLARAWPTGSMVLWIAVLLGATLLLNYM
;
A
#
# COMPACT_ATOMS: atom_id res chain seq x y z
N MET A 1 17.33 -21.24 3.36
CA MET A 1 18.24 -21.28 4.52
C MET A 1 19.55 -22.02 4.19
N GLY A 2 19.53 -23.20 3.55
CA GLY A 2 20.77 -23.92 3.20
C GLY A 2 21.68 -23.20 2.21
N ILE A 3 21.13 -22.70 1.10
CA ILE A 3 21.90 -21.96 0.08
C ILE A 3 22.52 -20.68 0.67
N THR A 4 21.74 -19.92 1.43
CA THR A 4 22.23 -18.69 2.08
C THR A 4 23.30 -18.98 3.12
N ALA A 5 23.16 -20.06 3.91
CA ALA A 5 24.18 -20.47 4.87
C ALA A 5 25.47 -20.92 4.17
N PHE A 6 25.34 -21.69 3.09
CA PHE A 6 26.47 -22.08 2.25
C PHE A 6 27.21 -20.84 1.72
N LEU A 7 26.49 -19.85 1.17
CA LEU A 7 27.10 -18.61 0.69
C LEU A 7 27.81 -17.84 1.82
N CYS A 8 27.24 -17.73 3.02
CA CYS A 8 27.92 -17.08 4.15
C CYS A 8 29.24 -17.76 4.52
N ILE A 9 29.25 -19.10 4.56
CA ILE A 9 30.47 -19.86 4.87
C ILE A 9 31.48 -19.72 3.73
N ALA A 10 31.03 -19.89 2.48
CA ALA A 10 31.89 -19.81 1.30
C ALA A 10 32.58 -18.44 1.18
N ILE A 11 31.83 -17.35 1.36
CA ILE A 11 32.35 -15.98 1.34
C ILE A 11 33.30 -15.72 2.51
N GLY A 12 32.99 -16.24 3.70
CA GLY A 12 33.86 -16.10 4.87
C GLY A 12 35.20 -16.81 4.69
N VAL A 13 35.18 -18.04 4.18
CA VAL A 13 36.39 -18.85 3.96
C VAL A 13 37.21 -18.34 2.77
N TYR A 14 36.54 -17.87 1.70
CA TYR A 14 37.18 -17.41 0.48
C TYR A 14 36.65 -16.02 0.06
N PRO A 15 37.21 -14.93 0.62
CA PRO A 15 36.73 -13.57 0.37
C PRO A 15 37.26 -12.93 -0.92
N ASP A 16 38.29 -13.51 -1.55
CA ASP A 16 38.94 -12.97 -2.75
C ASP A 16 37.98 -12.57 -3.88
N PRO A 17 36.90 -13.32 -4.20
CA PRO A 17 35.96 -12.92 -5.25
C PRO A 17 35.28 -11.59 -4.96
N ILE A 18 35.06 -11.25 -3.69
CA ILE A 18 34.47 -9.98 -3.27
C ILE A 18 35.53 -8.88 -3.32
N TYR A 19 36.76 -9.17 -2.87
CA TYR A 19 37.85 -8.20 -2.93
C TYR A 19 38.23 -7.81 -4.36
N ALA A 20 38.11 -8.72 -5.32
CA ALA A 20 38.30 -8.42 -6.74
C ALA A 20 37.27 -7.44 -7.33
N LEU A 21 36.10 -7.28 -6.70
CA LEU A 21 35.09 -6.30 -7.11
C LEU A 21 35.35 -4.90 -6.56
N LEU A 22 36.27 -4.75 -5.60
CA LEU A 22 36.54 -3.45 -5.00
C LEU A 22 37.36 -2.56 -5.96
N PRO A 23 37.04 -1.26 -6.05
CA PRO A 23 37.72 -0.33 -6.95
C PRO A 23 39.16 0.00 -6.52
N TYR A 24 39.55 -0.36 -5.29
CA TYR A 24 40.87 -0.12 -4.72
C TYR A 24 41.47 -1.43 -4.20
N GLU A 25 42.80 -1.53 -4.25
CA GLU A 25 43.52 -2.70 -3.79
C GLU A 25 43.42 -2.86 -2.27
N VAL A 26 43.02 -4.05 -1.83
CA VAL A 26 42.87 -4.39 -0.42
C VAL A 26 44.09 -5.19 0.04
N VAL A 27 45.00 -4.53 0.76
CA VAL A 27 46.15 -5.18 1.40
C VAL A 27 45.75 -5.66 2.80
N TYR A 28 44.75 -6.54 2.87
CA TYR A 28 44.26 -7.10 4.13
C TYR A 28 44.20 -8.63 4.05
N VAL A 29 44.85 -9.29 5.00
CA VAL A 29 44.83 -10.75 5.13
C VAL A 29 43.97 -11.12 6.34
N PRO A 30 42.74 -11.65 6.14
CA PRO A 30 41.80 -11.88 7.24
C PRO A 30 42.26 -12.96 8.22
N TYR A 31 42.94 -14.01 7.74
CA TYR A 31 43.34 -15.16 8.53
C TYR A 31 44.84 -15.20 8.81
N THR A 32 45.36 -14.17 9.48
CA THR A 32 46.73 -14.21 10.02
C THR A 32 46.78 -15.00 11.31
N THR A 33 47.97 -15.54 11.65
CA THR A 33 48.18 -16.22 12.93
C THR A 33 47.81 -15.33 14.12
N THR A 34 48.18 -14.05 14.08
CA THR A 34 47.83 -13.08 15.11
C THR A 34 46.32 -12.87 15.23
N HIS A 35 45.60 -12.69 14.12
CA HIS A 35 44.14 -12.54 14.16
C HIS A 35 43.47 -13.77 14.73
N VAL A 36 43.86 -14.97 14.29
CA VAL A 36 43.25 -16.21 14.78
C VAL A 36 43.54 -16.43 16.27
N VAL A 37 44.80 -16.26 16.71
CA VAL A 37 45.18 -16.48 18.11
C VAL A 37 44.49 -15.49 19.04
N THR A 38 44.45 -14.21 18.69
CA THR A 38 43.79 -13.18 19.52
C THR A 38 42.30 -13.42 19.67
N GLN A 39 41.60 -13.81 18.59
CA GLN A 39 40.18 -14.14 18.65
C GLN A 39 39.93 -15.42 19.47
N LEU A 40 40.76 -16.45 19.30
CA LEU A 40 40.67 -17.66 20.12
C LEU A 40 40.89 -17.36 21.60
N GLN A 41 41.88 -16.54 21.94
CA GLN A 41 42.14 -16.11 23.33
C GLN A 41 40.90 -15.44 23.93
N LEU A 42 40.30 -14.48 23.23
CA LEU A 42 39.07 -13.81 23.67
C LEU A 42 37.95 -14.81 23.92
N LEU A 43 37.68 -15.71 22.96
CA LEU A 43 36.64 -16.72 23.08
C LEU A 43 36.88 -17.68 24.24
N PHE A 44 38.12 -18.17 24.42
CA PHE A 44 38.48 -19.06 25.52
C PHE A 44 38.34 -18.38 26.88
N PHE A 45 38.82 -17.15 27.03
CA PHE A 45 38.69 -16.40 28.29
C PHE A 45 37.24 -16.03 28.59
N SER A 46 36.43 -15.65 27.59
CA SER A 46 34.99 -15.44 27.78
C SER A 46 34.30 -16.73 28.22
N ALA A 47 34.54 -17.85 27.54
CA ALA A 47 33.97 -19.14 27.93
C ALA A 47 34.39 -19.56 29.35
N LEU A 48 35.66 -19.36 29.70
CA LEU A 48 36.18 -19.61 31.06
C LEU A 48 35.47 -18.74 32.10
N ALA A 49 35.34 -17.42 31.85
CA ALA A 49 34.69 -16.49 32.76
C ALA A 49 33.23 -16.91 33.03
N PHE A 50 32.45 -17.17 31.99
CA PHE A 50 31.08 -17.65 32.15
C PHE A 50 31.01 -19.01 32.86
N THR A 51 31.90 -19.94 32.54
CA THR A 51 31.96 -21.25 33.21
C THR A 51 32.26 -21.10 34.71
N VAL A 52 33.19 -20.23 35.09
CA VAL A 52 33.49 -19.93 36.50
C VAL A 52 32.28 -19.29 37.19
N LEU A 53 31.61 -18.32 36.56
CA LEU A 53 30.39 -17.70 37.10
C LEU A 53 29.27 -18.73 37.33
N MET A 54 29.09 -19.66 36.38
CA MET A 54 28.09 -20.73 36.50
C MET A 54 28.46 -21.73 37.62
N ARG A 55 29.74 -22.13 37.71
CA ARG A 55 30.22 -23.07 38.73
C ARG A 55 30.22 -22.49 40.15
N THR A 56 30.39 -21.18 40.28
CA THR A 56 30.39 -20.47 41.57
C THR A 56 28.98 -20.07 42.04
N GLY A 57 27.95 -20.24 41.20
CA GLY A 57 26.57 -19.90 41.54
C GLY A 57 26.27 -18.40 41.57
N ILE A 58 27.22 -17.56 41.12
CA ILE A 58 27.04 -16.10 41.00
C ILE A 58 26.22 -15.76 39.74
N TYR A 59 26.24 -16.65 38.74
CA TYR A 59 25.49 -16.44 37.50
C TYR A 59 23.97 -16.40 37.76
N PRO A 60 23.26 -15.33 37.35
CA PRO A 60 21.82 -15.23 37.53
C PRO A 60 21.10 -16.35 36.77
N THR A 61 19.99 -16.82 37.32
CA THR A 61 19.17 -17.87 36.69
C THR A 61 18.67 -17.44 35.33
N GLU A 62 18.65 -18.38 34.37
CA GLU A 62 18.18 -18.13 33.02
C GLU A 62 16.68 -17.76 33.04
N LEU A 63 16.38 -16.47 32.84
CA LEU A 63 15.00 -16.06 32.60
C LEU A 63 14.60 -16.43 31.18
N LYS A 64 13.45 -17.09 31.04
CA LYS A 64 12.83 -17.34 29.74
C LYS A 64 12.42 -16.00 29.13
N SER A 65 13.27 -15.45 28.28
CA SER A 65 12.99 -14.26 27.49
C SER A 65 12.86 -14.64 26.02
N VAL A 66 11.87 -14.08 25.34
CA VAL A 66 11.73 -14.20 23.89
C VAL A 66 12.40 -12.98 23.28
N ASN A 67 13.55 -13.18 22.65
CA ASN A 67 14.21 -12.11 21.89
C ASN A 67 13.42 -11.89 20.59
N LEU A 68 12.70 -10.78 20.53
CA LEU A 68 11.93 -10.40 19.36
C LEU A 68 12.86 -9.65 18.39
N ASP A 69 13.35 -10.36 17.38
CA ASP A 69 14.21 -9.78 16.36
C ASP A 69 13.42 -8.84 15.42
N PHE A 70 14.12 -7.99 14.69
CA PHE A 70 13.53 -7.03 13.75
C PHE A 70 12.74 -7.71 12.61
N ASP A 71 13.00 -8.99 12.35
CA ASP A 71 12.21 -9.84 11.44
C ASP A 71 10.71 -9.85 11.80
N TRP A 72 10.38 -9.82 13.11
CA TRP A 72 9.00 -9.75 13.56
C TRP A 72 8.29 -8.47 13.08
N THR A 73 9.00 -7.35 13.08
CA THR A 73 8.47 -6.04 12.66
C THR A 73 7.97 -6.12 11.23
N TYR A 74 8.79 -6.62 10.29
CA TYR A 74 8.35 -6.71 8.90
C TYR A 74 7.33 -7.84 8.69
N ARG A 75 7.45 -8.98 9.37
CA ARG A 75 6.54 -10.13 9.16
C ARG A 75 5.16 -9.94 9.75
N LYS A 76 5.03 -9.19 10.85
CA LYS A 76 3.77 -9.01 11.56
C LYS A 76 3.22 -7.60 11.42
N LEU A 77 3.99 -6.57 11.71
CA LEU A 77 3.49 -5.19 11.64
C LEU A 77 3.24 -4.76 10.18
N GLY A 78 4.14 -5.11 9.25
CA GLY A 78 3.99 -4.75 7.83
C GLY A 78 2.64 -5.20 7.24
N PRO A 79 2.32 -6.51 7.25
CA PRO A 79 1.04 -7.01 6.74
C PRO A 79 -0.18 -6.47 7.50
N ALA A 80 -0.07 -6.24 8.81
CA ALA A 80 -1.15 -5.67 9.61
C ALA A 80 -1.48 -4.24 9.16
N LEU A 81 -0.45 -3.40 8.96
CA LEU A 81 -0.61 -2.03 8.47
C LEU A 81 -1.20 -2.01 7.07
N ILE A 82 -0.70 -2.84 6.14
CA ILE A 82 -1.21 -2.91 4.76
C ILE A 82 -2.69 -3.30 4.76
N LYS A 83 -3.09 -4.29 5.57
CA LYS A 83 -4.51 -4.68 5.69
C LYS A 83 -5.37 -3.56 6.25
N GLY A 84 -4.88 -2.85 7.27
CA GLY A 84 -5.58 -1.69 7.86
C GLY A 84 -5.80 -0.58 6.84
N VAL A 85 -4.74 -0.18 6.13
CA VAL A 85 -4.80 0.85 5.08
C VAL A 85 -5.74 0.42 3.95
N ARG A 86 -5.64 -0.83 3.48
CA ARG A 86 -6.53 -1.35 2.44
C ARG A 86 -8.00 -1.29 2.85
N SER A 87 -8.31 -1.67 4.09
CA SER A 87 -9.68 -1.63 4.63
C SER A 87 -10.23 -0.20 4.70
N LEU A 88 -9.39 0.76 5.15
CA LEU A 88 -9.75 2.18 5.19
C LEU A 88 -10.06 2.70 3.79
N ILE A 89 -9.17 2.46 2.82
CA ILE A 89 -9.33 2.89 1.43
C ILE A 89 -10.61 2.30 0.84
N SER A 90 -10.85 0.98 1.00
CA SER A 90 -12.06 0.36 0.45
C SER A 90 -13.35 0.91 1.06
N SER A 91 -13.32 1.27 2.35
CA SER A 91 -14.48 1.83 3.05
C SER A 91 -14.78 3.25 2.58
N VAL A 92 -13.75 4.09 2.45
CA VAL A 92 -13.88 5.46 1.95
C VAL A 92 -14.35 5.46 0.50
N TRP A 93 -13.73 4.63 -0.34
CA TRP A 93 -14.11 4.52 -1.76
C TRP A 93 -15.55 4.03 -1.93
N GLY A 94 -15.95 3.00 -1.18
CA GLY A 94 -17.34 2.52 -1.17
C GLY A 94 -18.33 3.57 -0.68
N ALA A 95 -17.97 4.37 0.33
CA ALA A 95 -18.80 5.46 0.83
C ALA A 95 -18.96 6.59 -0.21
N LEU A 96 -17.88 6.98 -0.88
CA LEU A 96 -17.89 8.01 -1.93
C LEU A 96 -18.71 7.57 -3.14
N ILE A 97 -18.48 6.35 -3.65
CA ILE A 97 -19.26 5.81 -4.78
C ILE A 97 -20.74 5.68 -4.38
N GLY A 98 -21.02 5.17 -3.18
CA GLY A 98 -22.39 5.05 -2.68
C GLY A 98 -23.08 6.41 -2.54
N ALA A 99 -22.38 7.44 -2.08
CA ALA A 99 -22.90 8.80 -2.00
C ALA A 99 -23.13 9.39 -3.40
N GLY A 100 -22.21 9.17 -4.35
CA GLY A 100 -22.34 9.59 -5.73
C GLY A 100 -23.55 8.95 -6.43
N LEU A 101 -23.69 7.62 -6.34
CA LEU A 101 -24.83 6.89 -6.89
C LEU A 101 -26.16 7.34 -6.29
N ARG A 102 -26.20 7.59 -4.97
CA ARG A 102 -27.39 8.16 -4.30
C ARG A 102 -27.70 9.56 -4.82
N GLY A 103 -26.69 10.40 -5.03
CA GLY A 103 -26.84 11.74 -5.61
C GLY A 103 -27.36 11.71 -7.04
N VAL A 104 -26.82 10.81 -7.87
CA VAL A 104 -27.29 10.59 -9.24
C VAL A 104 -28.74 10.10 -9.26
N ASN A 105 -29.07 9.09 -8.47
CA ASN A 105 -30.45 8.58 -8.39
C ASN A 105 -31.43 9.63 -7.86
N PHE A 106 -31.00 10.46 -6.89
CA PHE A 106 -31.80 11.60 -6.43
C PHE A 106 -31.99 12.63 -7.53
N GLY A 107 -30.94 12.94 -8.30
CA GLY A 107 -31.02 13.85 -9.45
C GLY A 107 -31.96 13.32 -10.54
N ILE A 108 -31.87 12.04 -10.87
CA ILE A 108 -32.78 11.38 -11.83
C ILE A 108 -34.22 11.43 -11.31
N ALA A 109 -34.47 11.07 -10.04
CA ALA A 109 -35.80 11.12 -9.46
C ALA A 109 -36.37 12.55 -9.36
N ALA A 110 -35.53 13.55 -9.10
CA ALA A 110 -35.92 14.96 -9.13
C ALA A 110 -36.24 15.42 -10.55
N LEU A 111 -35.48 14.97 -11.54
CA LEU A 111 -35.70 15.26 -12.96
C LEU A 111 -36.97 14.56 -13.47
N GLU A 112 -37.20 13.31 -13.10
CA GLU A 112 -38.44 12.57 -13.39
C GLU A 112 -39.65 13.20 -12.72
N ARG A 113 -39.53 13.80 -11.53
CA ARG A 113 -40.63 14.58 -10.95
C ARG A 113 -40.87 15.89 -11.69
N ALA A 114 -39.84 16.48 -12.28
CA ALA A 114 -39.95 17.71 -13.07
C ALA A 114 -40.38 17.48 -14.53
N HIS A 115 -40.05 16.32 -15.12
CA HIS A 115 -40.24 15.95 -16.54
C HIS A 115 -41.13 14.71 -16.76
N GLY A 116 -41.59 14.04 -15.70
CA GLY A 116 -42.43 12.84 -15.78
C GLY A 116 -43.84 13.14 -16.29
N ALA A 117 -44.60 12.09 -16.59
CA ALA A 117 -45.84 12.11 -17.36
C ALA A 117 -47.00 13.02 -16.86
N ASP A 118 -46.85 13.66 -15.69
CA ASP A 118 -47.77 14.67 -15.13
C ASP A 118 -47.21 16.11 -15.14
N GLY A 119 -46.02 16.33 -15.73
CA GLY A 119 -45.41 17.65 -15.85
C GLY A 119 -46.23 18.57 -16.76
N LEU A 120 -46.28 19.86 -16.43
CA LEU A 120 -47.04 20.90 -17.17
C LEU A 120 -46.77 20.96 -18.69
N LEU A 121 -45.68 20.35 -19.18
CA LEU A 121 -45.34 20.21 -20.61
C LEU A 121 -45.81 18.90 -21.26
N ALA A 122 -46.14 17.85 -20.48
CA ALA A 122 -46.68 16.57 -20.95
C ALA A 122 -48.21 16.57 -21.07
N ARG A 123 -48.88 17.64 -20.62
CA ARG A 123 -50.28 17.87 -20.94
C ARG A 123 -50.35 18.05 -22.46
N ALA A 124 -50.82 17.03 -23.18
CA ALA A 124 -50.98 17.05 -24.63
C ALA A 124 -51.54 18.41 -25.04
N TRP A 125 -50.68 19.27 -25.61
CA TRP A 125 -51.12 20.53 -26.15
C TRP A 125 -52.13 20.15 -27.24
N PRO A 126 -53.39 20.59 -27.14
CA PRO A 126 -54.39 20.23 -28.13
C PRO A 126 -53.83 20.68 -29.48
N THR A 127 -53.76 19.76 -30.44
CA THR A 127 -53.22 19.95 -31.79
C THR A 127 -53.79 21.21 -32.46
N GLY A 128 -54.99 21.64 -32.07
CA GLY A 128 -55.60 22.90 -32.48
C GLY A 128 -54.80 24.16 -32.12
N SER A 129 -54.04 24.18 -31.02
CA SER A 129 -53.20 25.34 -30.65
C SER A 129 -51.99 25.49 -31.59
N MET A 130 -51.37 24.39 -32.02
CA MET A 130 -50.30 24.42 -33.03
C MET A 130 -50.82 24.92 -34.37
N VAL A 131 -52.00 24.46 -34.81
CA VAL A 131 -52.61 24.90 -36.07
C VAL A 131 -52.94 26.39 -36.05
N LEU A 132 -53.41 26.91 -34.92
CA LEU A 132 -53.73 28.33 -34.77
C LEU A 132 -52.47 29.20 -34.84
N TRP A 133 -51.38 28.81 -34.19
CA TRP A 133 -50.09 29.50 -34.30
C TRP A 133 -49.47 29.43 -35.69
N ILE A 134 -49.59 28.30 -36.37
CA ILE A 134 -49.17 28.16 -37.77
C ILE A 134 -49.99 29.11 -38.65
N ALA A 135 -51.32 29.16 -38.49
CA ALA A 135 -52.18 30.07 -39.25
C ALA A 135 -51.86 31.56 -38.99
N VAL A 136 -51.56 31.93 -37.75
CA VAL A 136 -51.15 33.30 -37.39
C VAL A 136 -49.80 33.67 -38.03
N LEU A 137 -48.80 32.78 -37.95
CA LEU A 137 -47.51 33.00 -38.61
C LEU A 137 -47.65 33.09 -40.13
N LEU A 138 -48.48 32.24 -40.72
CA LEU A 138 -48.72 32.23 -42.16
C LEU A 138 -49.50 33.48 -42.62
N GLY A 139 -50.46 33.95 -41.82
CA GLY A 139 -51.16 35.21 -42.06
C GLY A 139 -50.24 36.44 -41.92
N ALA A 140 -49.39 36.46 -40.89
CA ALA A 140 -48.42 37.53 -40.69
C ALA A 140 -47.39 37.60 -41.83
N THR A 141 -46.92 36.44 -42.30
CA THR A 141 -45.98 36.37 -43.44
C THR A 141 -46.64 36.78 -44.75
N LEU A 142 -47.90 36.41 -44.99
CA LEU A 142 -48.65 36.91 -46.15
C LEU A 142 -48.86 38.43 -46.12
N LEU A 143 -49.22 38.98 -44.96
CA LEU A 143 -49.36 40.44 -44.79
C LEU A 143 -48.04 41.17 -45.01
N LEU A 144 -46.94 40.68 -44.45
CA LEU A 144 -45.61 41.25 -44.65
C LEU A 144 -45.12 41.16 -46.10
N ASN A 145 -45.60 40.19 -46.88
CA ASN A 145 -45.23 40.01 -48.28
C ASN A 145 -46.06 40.90 -49.22
N TYR A 146 -47.30 41.23 -48.85
CA TYR A 146 -48.21 42.03 -49.68
C TYR A 146 -48.21 43.54 -49.34
N MET A 147 -47.46 43.94 -48.31
CA MET A 147 -47.10 45.34 -48.02
C MET A 147 -45.75 45.69 -48.64
#